data_AF-A0A6B9F870-F1
#
_entry.id   AF-A0A6B9F870-F1
#
_cell.length_a   1.000
_cell.length_b   1.000
_cell.length_c   1.000
_cell.angle_alpha   90.00
_cell.angle_beta   90.00
_cell.angle_gamma   90.00
#
_symmetry.space_group_name_H-M   'P 1'
#
loop_
_entity.id
_entity.type
_entity.pdbx_description
1 polymer ?
#
loop_
_entity_poly.entity_id
_entity_poly.type
_entity_poly.pdbx_seq_one_letter_code
_entity_poly.pdbx_strand_id
1 'polypeptide(L)'
;MDSRFLSAATVIGVLGCVAAAATPLVAGASPAFTGSVVTSGVLGVVFAARNVQLLRARGRVSLPPAVLTTLFGGWFMLAPLLYDVGFLSTAGTQLSGLLVATFGTYAVVAALAGE
;
A
#
# COMPACT_ATOMS: atom_id res chain seq x y z
N MET A 1 5.86 19.00 8.41
CA MET A 1 4.40 18.80 8.20
C MET A 1 3.71 18.41 9.50
N ASP A 2 2.37 18.38 9.53
CA ASP A 2 1.60 17.93 10.69
C ASP A 2 1.85 16.44 10.99
N SER A 3 2.42 16.15 12.16
CA SER A 3 2.72 14.79 12.65
C SER A 3 1.48 13.89 12.64
N ARG A 4 0.28 14.44 12.87
CA ARG A 4 -0.98 13.68 12.83
C ARG A 4 -1.30 13.22 11.42
N PHE A 5 -1.10 14.08 10.43
CA PHE A 5 -1.32 13.74 9.03
C PHE A 5 -0.33 12.66 8.56
N LEU A 6 0.95 12.78 8.91
CA LEU A 6 1.95 11.75 8.60
C LEU A 6 1.62 10.40 9.24
N SER A 7 1.15 10.41 10.49
CA SER A 7 0.67 9.19 11.14
C SER A 7 -0.56 8.61 10.44
N ALA A 8 -1.51 9.44 10.02
CA ALA A 8 -2.69 8.97 9.28
C ALA A 8 -2.29 8.39 7.92
N ALA A 9 -1.44 9.09 7.17
CA ALA A 9 -0.95 8.67 5.86
C ALA A 9 -0.25 7.30 5.92
N THR A 10 0.67 7.11 6.87
CA THR A 10 1.37 5.83 7.04
C THR A 10 0.44 4.70 7.47
N VAL A 11 -0.58 4.98 8.30
CA VAL A 11 -1.62 4.00 8.66
C VAL A 11 -2.51 3.65 7.47
N ILE A 12 -2.90 4.62 6.64
CA ILE A 12 -3.68 4.36 5.42
C ILE A 12 -2.92 3.45 4.47
N GLY A 13 -1.59 3.58 4.37
CA GLY A 13 -0.75 2.64 3.63
C GLY A 13 -0.92 1.19 4.10
N VAL A 14 -0.95 0.95 5.42
CA VAL A 14 -1.19 -0.39 5.99
C VAL A 14 -2.58 -0.88 5.63
N LEU A 15 -3.61 -0.06 5.85
CA LEU A 15 -5.01 -0.43 5.57
C LEU A 15 -5.22 -0.71 4.08
N GLY A 16 -4.61 0.07 3.21
CA GLY A 16 -4.65 -0.15 1.76
C GLY A 16 -3.99 -1.47 1.36
N CYS A 17 -2.85 -1.84 1.94
CA CYS A 17 -2.23 -3.15 1.70
C CYS A 17 -3.11 -4.32 2.18
N VAL A 18 -3.77 -4.18 3.34
CA VAL A 18 -4.73 -5.18 3.83
C VAL A 18 -5.94 -5.29 2.91
N ALA A 19 -6.51 -4.16 2.48
CA ALA A 19 -7.64 -4.12 1.57
C ALA A 19 -7.29 -4.73 0.20
N ALA A 20 -6.10 -4.45 -0.33
CA ALA A 20 -5.60 -5.09 -1.55
C ALA A 20 -5.53 -6.61 -1.40
N ALA A 21 -4.95 -7.11 -0.29
CA ALA A 21 -4.86 -8.55 -0.03
C ALA A 21 -6.22 -9.23 0.11
N ALA A 22 -7.19 -8.57 0.73
CA ALA A 22 -8.53 -9.12 0.96
C ALA A 22 -9.40 -9.12 -0.31
N THR A 23 -9.23 -8.12 -1.18
CA THR A 23 -10.05 -7.93 -2.38
C THR A 23 -10.20 -9.19 -3.26
N PRO A 24 -9.12 -9.85 -3.73
CA PRO A 24 -9.26 -11.01 -4.61
C PRO A 24 -9.96 -12.20 -3.93
N LEU A 25 -9.83 -12.33 -2.61
CA LEU A 25 -10.47 -13.40 -1.83
C LEU A 25 -11.99 -13.19 -1.78
N VAL A 26 -12.43 -11.96 -1.50
CA VAL A 26 -13.85 -11.60 -1.45
C VAL A 26 -14.48 -11.64 -2.84
N ALA A 27 -13.73 -11.27 -3.87
CA ALA A 27 -14.20 -11.27 -5.25
C ALA A 27 -14.18 -12.65 -5.92
N GLY A 28 -13.69 -13.70 -5.26
CA GLY A 28 -13.57 -15.04 -5.83
C GLY A 28 -12.69 -15.08 -7.08
N ALA A 29 -11.59 -14.32 -7.08
CA ALA A 29 -10.72 -14.17 -8.24
C ALA A 29 -9.93 -15.44 -8.56
N SER A 30 -9.30 -15.48 -9.75
CA SER A 30 -8.46 -16.61 -10.16
C SER A 30 -7.31 -16.86 -9.17
N PRO A 31 -6.82 -18.11 -9.04
CA PRO A 31 -5.70 -18.43 -8.14
C PRO A 31 -4.43 -17.63 -8.44
N ALA A 32 -4.15 -17.36 -9.73
CA ALA A 32 -2.96 -16.62 -10.15
C ALA A 32 -3.01 -15.15 -9.68
N PHE A 33 -4.12 -14.46 -9.92
CA PHE A 33 -4.31 -13.09 -9.46
C PHE A 33 -4.33 -13.01 -7.93
N THR A 34 -5.05 -13.94 -7.29
CA THR A 34 -5.12 -14.03 -5.83
C THR A 34 -3.73 -14.22 -5.21
N GLY A 35 -2.95 -15.19 -5.68
CA GLY A 35 -1.60 -15.44 -5.17
C GLY A 35 -0.69 -14.22 -5.33
N SER A 36 -0.75 -13.55 -6.48
CA SER A 36 0.03 -12.33 -6.75
C SER A 36 -0.34 -11.19 -5.80
N VAL A 37 -1.62 -10.82 -5.74
CA VAL A 37 -2.08 -9.66 -4.96
C VAL A 37 -2.02 -9.93 -3.46
N VAL A 38 -2.37 -11.13 -2.99
CA VAL A 38 -2.28 -11.47 -1.56
C VAL A 38 -0.84 -11.45 -1.08
N THR A 39 0.09 -12.08 -1.81
CA THR A 39 1.51 -12.11 -1.42
C THR A 39 2.10 -10.70 -1.38
N SER A 40 1.85 -9.91 -2.43
CA SER A 40 2.25 -8.50 -2.49
C SER A 40 1.60 -7.65 -1.40
N GLY A 41 0.33 -7.92 -1.07
CA GLY A 41 -0.41 -7.27 0.01
C GLY A 41 0.22 -7.54 1.38
N VAL A 42 0.56 -8.80 1.68
CA VAL A 42 1.24 -9.18 2.93
C VAL A 42 2.61 -8.51 3.04
N LEU A 43 3.41 -8.53 1.97
CA LEU A 43 4.70 -7.83 1.95
C LEU A 43 4.52 -6.32 2.11
N GLY A 44 3.53 -5.74 1.44
CA GLY A 44 3.15 -4.33 1.57
C GLY A 44 2.80 -3.96 3.02
N VAL A 45 2.04 -4.80 3.73
CA VAL A 45 1.74 -4.61 5.16
C VAL A 45 3.02 -4.57 6.00
N VAL A 46 3.98 -5.47 5.75
CA VAL A 46 5.25 -5.49 6.50
C VAL A 46 5.99 -4.15 6.36
N PHE A 47 6.14 -3.64 5.13
CA PHE A 47 6.86 -2.38 4.91
C PHE A 47 6.07 -1.16 5.40
N ALA A 48 4.77 -1.10 5.13
CA ALA A 48 3.93 0.00 5.59
C ALA A 48 3.88 0.06 7.13
N ALA A 49 3.71 -1.08 7.81
CA ALA A 49 3.69 -1.15 9.26
C ALA A 49 5.06 -0.81 9.85
N ARG A 50 6.16 -1.22 9.20
CA ARG A 50 7.51 -0.81 9.59
C ARG A 50 7.67 0.70 9.49
N ASN A 51 7.09 1.34 8.48
CA ASN A 51 7.14 2.80 8.37
C ASN A 51 6.38 3.48 9.51
N VAL A 52 5.17 3.00 9.86
CA VAL A 52 4.41 3.47 11.03
C VAL A 52 5.22 3.31 12.32
N GLN A 53 5.84 2.15 12.52
CA GLN A 53 6.67 1.87 13.69
C GLN A 53 7.85 2.85 13.80
N LEU A 54 8.56 3.08 12.69
CA LEU A 54 9.71 3.97 12.66
C LEU A 54 9.32 5.43 12.86
N LEU A 55 8.22 5.87 12.26
CA LEU A 55 7.67 7.21 12.49
C LEU A 55 7.36 7.43 13.97
N ARG A 56 6.68 6.47 14.63
CA ARG A 56 6.37 6.56 16.07
C ARG A 56 7.63 6.56 16.95
N ALA A 57 8.63 5.77 16.58
CA ALA A 57 9.84 5.63 17.39
C ALA A 57 10.83 6.79 17.22
N ARG A 58 10.88 7.41 16.03
CA ARG A 58 11.91 8.39 15.66
C ARG A 58 11.37 9.79 15.35
N GLY A 59 10.05 9.95 15.31
CA GLY A 59 9.39 11.20 14.95
C GLY A 59 9.51 11.57 13.46
N ARG A 60 10.06 10.69 12.62
CA ARG A 60 10.30 10.94 11.19
C ARG A 60 10.08 9.73 10.31
N VAL A 61 9.70 9.95 9.06
CA VAL A 61 9.43 8.88 8.10
C VAL A 61 10.75 8.22 7.66
N SER A 62 10.71 6.91 7.44
CA SER A 62 11.85 6.19 6.88
C SER A 62 11.67 6.00 5.37
N LEU A 63 12.65 6.50 4.60
CA LEU A 63 12.59 6.46 3.13
C LEU A 63 12.48 5.02 2.56
N PRO A 64 13.30 4.02 2.96
CA PRO A 64 13.23 2.70 2.35
C PRO A 64 11.85 2.01 2.45
N PRO A 65 11.20 1.89 3.64
CA PRO A 65 9.87 1.30 3.70
C PRO A 65 8.80 2.16 3.02
N ALA A 66 8.95 3.49 2.99
CA ALA A 66 8.04 4.36 2.24
C ALA A 66 8.08 4.05 0.74
N VAL A 67 9.28 3.97 0.15
CA VAL A 67 9.46 3.65 -1.28
C VAL A 67 8.89 2.27 -1.61
N LEU A 68 9.23 1.25 -0.83
CA LEU A 68 8.72 -0.11 -1.07
C LEU A 68 7.20 -0.17 -0.97
N THR A 69 6.60 0.52 0.00
CA THR A 69 5.13 0.63 0.12
C THR A 69 4.53 1.26 -1.13
N THR A 70 5.09 2.35 -1.64
CA THR A 70 4.61 3.03 -2.86
C THR A 70 4.66 2.13 -4.09
N LEU A 71 5.74 1.34 -4.25
CA LEU A 71 5.86 0.40 -5.36
C LEU A 71 4.75 -0.65 -5.34
N PHE A 72 4.36 -1.15 -4.16
CA PHE A 72 3.20 -2.03 -4.03
C PHE A 72 1.89 -1.33 -4.42
N GLY A 73 1.71 -0.06 -4.06
CA GLY A 73 0.55 0.73 -4.50
C GLY A 73 0.44 0.77 -6.03
N GLY A 74 1.55 1.05 -6.71
CA GLY A 74 1.61 0.99 -8.18
C GLY A 74 1.31 -0.41 -8.73
N TRP A 75 1.86 -1.45 -8.11
CA TRP A 75 1.57 -2.83 -8.51
C TRP A 75 0.08 -3.19 -8.36
N PHE A 76 -0.57 -2.79 -7.28
CA PHE A 76 -2.01 -3.04 -7.07
C PHE A 76 -2.88 -2.34 -8.11
N MET A 77 -2.45 -1.17 -8.61
CA MET A 77 -3.15 -0.50 -9.70
C MET A 77 -2.97 -1.21 -11.04
N LEU A 78 -1.78 -1.75 -11.29
CA LEU A 78 -1.40 -2.40 -12.55
C LEU A 78 -1.89 -3.85 -12.66
N ALA A 79 -1.81 -4.63 -11.58
CA ALA A 79 -2.07 -6.07 -11.62
C ALA A 79 -3.45 -6.42 -12.22
N PRO A 80 -4.56 -5.77 -11.87
CA PRO A 80 -5.86 -6.11 -12.45
C PRO A 80 -5.92 -5.95 -13.98
N LEU A 81 -5.12 -5.04 -14.54
CA LEU A 81 -5.03 -4.82 -15.99
C LEU A 81 -4.24 -5.93 -16.69
N LEU A 82 -3.27 -6.53 -16.00
CA LEU A 82 -2.44 -7.62 -16.54
C LEU A 82 -3.13 -8.98 -16.46
N TYR A 83 -3.92 -9.20 -15.42
CA TYR A 83 -4.64 -10.46 -15.20
C TYR A 83 -6.07 -10.46 -15.75
N ASP A 84 -6.52 -9.35 -16.35
CA ASP A 84 -7.86 -9.11 -16.90
C ASP A 84 -8.97 -9.70 -16.02
N VAL A 85 -9.16 -9.08 -14.85
CA VAL A 85 -10.06 -9.57 -13.81
C VAL A 85 -11.39 -8.82 -13.79
N GLY A 86 -12.41 -9.45 -13.21
CA GLY A 86 -13.74 -8.86 -13.07
C GLY A 86 -13.76 -7.54 -12.29
N PHE A 87 -14.83 -6.77 -12.49
CA PHE A 87 -15.01 -5.42 -11.96
C PHE A 87 -14.64 -5.26 -10.48
N LEU A 88 -15.11 -6.15 -9.61
CA LEU A 88 -14.89 -6.04 -8.17
C LEU A 88 -13.41 -6.16 -7.80
N SER A 89 -12.71 -7.12 -8.41
CA SER A 89 -11.27 -7.29 -8.25
C SER A 89 -10.49 -6.09 -8.75
N THR A 90 -10.89 -5.53 -9.89
CA THR A 90 -10.27 -4.32 -10.47
C THR A 90 -10.50 -3.11 -9.58
N ALA A 91 -11.75 -2.76 -9.29
CA ALA A 91 -12.10 -1.58 -8.50
C ALA A 91 -11.48 -1.63 -7.09
N GLY A 92 -11.60 -2.75 -6.38
CA GLY A 92 -11.08 -2.88 -5.02
C GLY A 92 -9.55 -2.83 -4.96
N THR A 93 -8.87 -3.52 -5.88
CA THR A 93 -7.41 -3.58 -5.89
C THR A 93 -6.82 -2.25 -6.36
N GLN A 94 -7.41 -1.61 -7.38
CA GLN A 94 -6.96 -0.30 -7.86
C GLN A 94 -7.23 0.82 -6.86
N LEU A 95 -8.37 0.82 -6.15
CA LEU A 95 -8.64 1.77 -5.06
C LEU A 95 -7.61 1.61 -3.94
N SER A 96 -7.36 0.36 -3.53
CA SER A 96 -6.34 0.05 -2.52
C SER A 96 -4.96 0.51 -2.98
N GLY A 97 -4.62 0.25 -4.24
CA GLY A 97 -3.38 0.71 -4.88
C GLY A 97 -3.24 2.22 -4.91
N LEU A 98 -4.31 2.94 -5.27
CA LEU A 98 -4.35 4.40 -5.27
C LEU A 98 -4.05 4.96 -3.87
N LEU A 99 -4.72 4.45 -2.83
CA LEU A 99 -4.47 4.87 -1.45
C LEU A 99 -2.99 4.63 -1.07
N VAL A 100 -2.48 3.43 -1.31
CA VAL A 100 -1.09 3.07 -0.97
C VAL A 100 -0.09 3.94 -1.75
N ALA A 101 -0.31 4.14 -3.05
CA ALA A 101 0.58 4.91 -3.92
C ALA A 101 0.58 6.40 -3.53
N THR A 102 -0.59 7.01 -3.32
CA THR A 102 -0.72 8.42 -2.97
C THR A 102 -0.08 8.71 -1.60
N PHE A 103 -0.49 7.99 -0.55
CA PHE A 103 0.03 8.24 0.79
C PHE A 103 1.46 7.74 0.98
N GLY A 104 1.85 6.67 0.27
CA GLY A 104 3.24 6.23 0.20
C GLY A 104 4.14 7.27 -0.48
N THR A 105 3.71 7.84 -1.61
CA THR A 105 4.46 8.91 -2.29
C THR A 105 4.60 10.13 -1.39
N TYR A 106 3.53 10.52 -0.69
CA TYR A 106 3.61 11.59 0.30
C TYR A 106 4.64 11.29 1.39
N ALA A 107 4.65 10.07 1.93
CA ALA A 107 5.64 9.64 2.93
C ALA A 107 7.08 9.64 2.37
N VAL A 108 7.27 9.27 1.09
CA VAL A 108 8.57 9.38 0.41
C VAL A 108 9.03 10.83 0.35
N VAL A 109 8.17 11.75 -0.09
CA VAL A 109 8.49 13.19 -0.16
C VAL A 109 8.81 13.74 1.23
N ALA A 110 8.03 13.37 2.25
CA ALA A 110 8.28 13.76 3.64
C ALA A 110 9.69 13.32 4.11
N ALA A 111 10.04 12.05 3.86
CA ALA A 111 11.34 11.52 4.25
C ALA A 111 12.50 12.23 3.52
N LEU A 112 12.32 12.60 2.24
CA LEU A 112 13.30 13.38 1.48
C LEU A 112 13.41 14.82 1.96
N ALA A 113 12.33 15.40 2.47
CA ALA A 113 12.30 16.72 3.10
C ALA A 113 12.89 16.73 4.54
N GLY A 114 13.23 15.56 5.08
CA GLY A 114 13.79 15.42 6.43
C GLY A 114 12.73 15.37 7.54
N GLU A 115 11.49 15.04 7.19
CA GLU A 115 10.33 15.00 8.10
C GLU A 115 9.92 13.61 8.58
#